data_AF-A0AAE9F1S4-F1
#
_entry.id   AF-A0AAE9F1S4-F1
#
_cell.length_a   1.000
_cell.length_b   1.000
_cell.length_c   1.000
_cell.angle_alpha   90.00
_cell.angle_beta   90.00
_cell.angle_gamma   90.00
#
_symmetry.space_group_name_H-M   'P 1'
#
loop_
_entity.id
_entity.type
_entity.pdbx_description
1 polymer ?
#
loop_
_entity_poly.entity_id
_entity_poly.type
_entity_poly.pdbx_seq_one_letter_code
_entity_poly.pdbx_strand_id
1 'polypeptide(L)'
;MLVQYTIIIYCAVQMYLSMEEKLQILSPSLRNLHNQFFKTLVLQIVTPTITLFSPVVSIIHLPMLNLELDLPTGIFLCAFTLYPAMDAIIVMYVVQDYRRAVKYSLRKLASPLYEWLVRNYGNPMESRSQTANVPNALY
;
A
#
# COMPACT_ATOMS: atom_id res chain seq x y z
N MET A 1 23.17 -1.85 15.50
CA MET A 1 22.00 -2.74 15.32
C MET A 1 21.48 -3.27 16.64
N LEU A 2 22.23 -4.07 17.41
CA LEU A 2 21.73 -4.66 18.67
C LEU A 2 21.16 -3.62 19.65
N VAL A 3 21.92 -2.59 20.03
CA VAL A 3 21.46 -1.53 20.95
C VAL A 3 20.17 -0.86 20.47
N GLN A 4 20.04 -0.60 19.18
CA GLN A 4 18.87 0.04 18.58
C GLN A 4 17.65 -0.89 18.66
N TYR A 5 17.81 -2.18 18.35
CA TYR A 5 16.74 -3.17 18.53
C TYR A 5 16.36 -3.33 20.00
N THR A 6 17.32 -3.30 20.93
CA THR A 6 17.04 -3.39 22.37
C THR A 6 16.20 -2.21 22.86
N ILE A 7 16.52 -0.99 22.43
CA ILE A 7 15.76 0.22 22.79
C ILE A 7 14.35 0.17 22.18
N ILE A 8 14.23 -0.23 20.91
CA ILE A 8 12.92 -0.37 20.24
C ILE A 8 12.06 -1.41 20.95
N ILE A 9 12.61 -2.58 21.28
CA ILE A 9 11.91 -3.64 21.99
C ILE A 9 11.51 -3.18 23.39
N TYR A 10 12.41 -2.55 24.14
CA TYR A 10 12.11 -2.03 25.47
C TYR A 10 10.96 -1.02 25.42
N CYS A 11 11.02 -0.06 24.50
CA CYS A 11 9.98 0.95 24.33
C CYS A 11 8.64 0.33 23.87
N ALA A 12 8.68 -0.65 22.97
CA ALA A 12 7.49 -1.38 22.51
C ALA A 12 6.83 -2.19 23.63
N VAL A 13 7.62 -2.86 24.47
CA VAL A 13 7.13 -3.61 25.63
C VAL A 13 6.55 -2.67 26.68
N GLN A 14 7.24 -1.56 26.98
CA GLN A 14 6.70 -0.54 27.90
C GLN A 14 5.40 0.06 27.38
N MET A 15 5.32 0.37 26.09
CA MET A 15 4.11 0.88 25.46
C MET A 15 2.96 -0.14 25.51
N TYR A 16 3.25 -1.43 25.28
CA TYR A 16 2.28 -2.51 25.37
C TYR A 16 1.72 -2.67 26.78
N LEU A 17 2.59 -2.66 27.79
CA LEU A 17 2.20 -2.78 29.20
C LEU A 17 1.45 -1.53 29.70
N SER A 18 1.96 -0.33 29.38
CA SER A 18 1.32 0.94 29.75
C SER A 18 -0.05 1.15 29.06
N MET A 19 -0.24 0.56 27.88
CA MET A 19 -1.52 0.58 27.19
C MET A 19 -2.59 -0.20 27.96
N GLU A 20 -2.26 -1.27 28.69
CA GLU A 20 -3.27 -2.12 29.35
C GLU A 20 -4.06 -1.37 30.44
N GLU A 21 -3.40 -0.51 31.22
CA GLU A 21 -4.04 0.40 32.18
C GLU A 21 -4.88 1.48 31.49
N LYS A 22 -4.36 2.08 30.42
CA LYS A 22 -5.06 3.14 29.67
C LYS A 22 -6.25 2.58 28.86
N LEU A 23 -6.19 1.32 28.44
CA LEU A 23 -7.20 0.62 27.66
C LEU A 23 -8.47 0.32 28.44
N GLN A 24 -8.39 0.17 29.77
CA GLN A 24 -9.55 0.02 30.65
C GLN A 24 -10.41 1.30 30.68
N ILE A 25 -9.77 2.45 30.45
CA ILE A 25 -10.40 3.77 30.43
C ILE A 25 -10.94 4.10 29.02
N LEU A 26 -10.42 3.43 27.99
CA LEU A 26 -10.71 3.70 26.60
C LEU A 26 -11.87 2.83 26.09
N SER A 27 -12.60 3.30 25.07
CA SER A 27 -13.69 2.52 24.51
C SER A 27 -13.20 1.18 23.92
N PRO A 28 -14.04 0.12 23.95
CA PRO A 28 -13.67 -1.18 23.40
C PRO A 28 -13.31 -1.15 21.91
N SER A 29 -13.87 -0.19 21.15
CA SER A 29 -13.53 0.01 19.74
C SER A 29 -12.11 0.55 19.54
N LEU A 30 -11.69 1.53 20.34
CA LEU A 30 -10.34 2.09 20.26
C LEU A 30 -9.27 1.11 20.76
N ARG A 31 -9.59 0.28 21.77
CA ARG A 31 -8.73 -0.82 22.22
C ARG A 31 -8.41 -1.81 21.10
N ASN A 32 -9.43 -2.23 20.36
CA ASN A 32 -9.25 -3.15 19.24
C ASN A 32 -8.45 -2.51 18.10
N LEU A 33 -8.70 -1.22 17.80
CA LEU A 33 -7.93 -0.47 16.81
C LEU A 33 -6.44 -0.43 17.17
N HIS A 34 -6.10 -0.08 18.42
CA HIS A 34 -4.71 0.00 18.87
C HIS A 34 -3.99 -1.36 18.79
N ASN A 35 -4.66 -2.45 19.20
CA ASN A 35 -4.11 -3.80 19.09
C ASN A 35 -3.85 -4.20 17.63
N GLN A 36 -4.76 -3.85 16.72
CA GLN A 36 -4.56 -4.07 15.29
C GLN A 36 -3.38 -3.27 14.74
N PHE A 37 -3.26 -2.00 15.13
CA PHE A 37 -2.13 -1.15 14.77
C PHE A 37 -0.79 -1.69 15.26
N PHE A 38 -0.71 -2.14 16.51
CA PHE A 38 0.51 -2.72 17.06
C PHE A 38 0.91 -3.99 16.31
N LYS A 39 -0.04 -4.91 16.10
CA LYS A 39 0.19 -6.15 15.33
C LYS A 39 0.68 -5.84 13.91
N THR A 40 0.15 -4.79 13.31
CA THR A 40 0.54 -4.32 11.98
C THR A 40 1.95 -3.75 11.97
N LEU A 41 2.28 -2.93 12.96
CA LEU A 41 3.60 -2.33 13.11
C LEU A 41 4.67 -3.41 13.31
N VAL A 42 4.36 -4.48 14.05
CA VAL A 42 5.22 -5.67 14.14
C VAL A 42 5.36 -6.34 12.78
N LEU A 43 4.26 -6.55 12.03
CA LEU A 43 4.29 -7.14 10.70
C LEU A 43 5.14 -6.32 9.71
N GLN A 44 5.05 -4.98 9.78
CA GLN A 44 5.82 -4.03 8.97
C GLN A 44 7.31 -4.03 9.26
N ILE A 45 7.73 -4.42 10.47
CA ILE A 45 9.15 -4.50 10.81
C ILE A 45 9.72 -5.86 10.40
N VAL A 46 8.91 -6.93 10.53
CA VAL A 46 9.30 -8.31 10.20
C VAL A 46 9.34 -8.55 8.68
N THR A 47 8.37 -8.02 7.94
CA THR A 47 8.30 -8.17 6.48
C THR A 47 9.56 -7.67 5.74
N PRO A 48 10.11 -6.46 5.98
CA PRO A 48 11.33 -5.99 5.32
C PRO A 48 12.54 -6.80 5.74
N THR A 49 12.62 -7.19 7.01
CA THR A 49 13.77 -7.92 7.51
C THR A 49 13.88 -9.30 6.87
N ILE A 50 12.75 -9.97 6.61
CA ILE A 50 12.77 -11.24 5.89
C ILE A 50 12.92 -11.02 4.38
N THR A 51 12.16 -10.10 3.78
CA THR A 51 12.02 -10.02 2.33
C THR A 51 13.08 -9.13 1.65
N LEU A 52 13.67 -8.15 2.36
CA LEU A 52 14.75 -7.31 1.85
C LEU A 52 16.11 -7.68 2.41
N PHE A 53 16.24 -7.80 3.73
CA PHE A 53 17.55 -8.02 4.34
C PHE A 53 18.10 -9.41 3.99
N SER A 54 17.26 -10.45 3.90
CA SER A 54 17.70 -11.79 3.50
C SER A 54 18.34 -11.84 2.10
N PRO A 55 17.69 -11.35 1.02
CA PRO A 55 18.31 -11.34 -0.30
C PRO A 55 19.51 -10.39 -0.39
N VAL A 56 19.50 -9.23 0.29
CA VAL A 56 20.67 -8.32 0.31
C VAL A 56 21.87 -8.99 0.95
N VAL A 57 21.70 -9.66 2.09
CA VAL A 57 22.77 -10.43 2.74
C VAL A 57 23.25 -11.54 1.81
N SER A 58 22.34 -12.24 1.13
CA SER A 58 22.69 -13.29 0.16
C SER A 58 23.49 -12.75 -1.03
N ILE A 59 23.10 -11.60 -1.60
CA ILE A 59 23.80 -10.93 -2.70
C ILE A 59 25.20 -10.47 -2.28
N ILE A 60 25.36 -9.97 -1.05
CA ILE A 60 26.67 -9.56 -0.51
C ILE A 60 27.61 -10.76 -0.34
N HIS A 61 27.09 -11.94 0.00
CA HIS A 61 27.88 -13.17 0.12
C HIS A 61 28.14 -13.86 -1.23
N LEU A 62 27.35 -13.56 -2.26
CA LEU A 62 27.48 -14.12 -3.61
C LEU A 62 28.87 -13.91 -4.26
N PRO A 63 29.49 -12.71 -4.24
CA PRO A 63 30.84 -12.52 -4.79
C PRO A 63 31.92 -13.26 -4.00
N MET A 64 31.70 -13.58 -2.72
CA MET A 64 32.62 -14.41 -1.92
C MET A 64 32.59 -15.90 -2.35
N LEU A 65 31.53 -16.33 -3.05
CA LEU A 65 31.36 -17.69 -3.57
C LEU A 65 31.92 -17.88 -5.01
N ASN A 66 32.51 -16.85 -5.62
CA ASN A 66 33.02 -16.87 -7.01
C ASN A 66 31.99 -17.39 -8.04
N LEU A 67 30.71 -17.10 -7.84
CA LEU A 67 29.66 -17.38 -8.82
C LEU A 67 29.63 -16.24 -9.84
N GLU A 68 30.08 -16.49 -11.07
CA GLU A 68 29.82 -15.64 -12.25
C GLU A 68 28.32 -15.67 -12.58
N LEU A 69 27.53 -14.96 -11.79
CA LEU A 69 26.11 -14.76 -12.02
C LEU A 69 25.90 -13.36 -12.58
N ASP A 70 25.61 -13.30 -13.88
CA ASP A 70 25.16 -12.09 -14.57
C ASP A 70 23.72 -11.75 -14.14
N LEU A 71 23.57 -11.34 -12.88
CA LEU A 71 22.29 -10.93 -12.32
C LEU A 71 22.00 -9.49 -12.77
N PRO A 72 20.80 -9.21 -13.30
CA PRO A 72 20.41 -7.86 -13.66
C PRO A 72 20.17 -7.00 -12.40
N THR A 73 21.26 -6.48 -11.82
CA THR A 73 21.28 -5.69 -10.58
C THR A 73 20.33 -4.49 -10.64
N GLY A 74 20.10 -3.93 -11.84
CA GLY A 74 19.16 -2.84 -12.06
C GLY A 74 17.71 -3.17 -11.70
N ILE A 75 17.25 -4.40 -11.95
CA ILE A 75 15.88 -4.84 -11.61
C ILE A 75 15.74 -4.98 -10.10
N PHE A 76 16.75 -5.55 -9.43
CA PHE A 76 16.76 -5.67 -7.97
C PHE A 76 16.80 -4.31 -7.27
N LEU A 77 17.63 -3.38 -7.75
CA LEU A 77 17.65 -2.00 -7.27
C LEU A 77 16.29 -1.32 -7.40
N CYS A 78 15.60 -1.52 -8.52
CA CYS A 78 14.25 -1.00 -8.74
C CYS A 78 13.20 -1.65 -7.81
N ALA A 79 13.29 -2.96 -7.59
CA ALA A 79 12.43 -3.66 -6.65
C ALA A 79 12.65 -3.19 -5.19
N PHE A 80 13.90 -2.92 -4.81
CA PHE A 80 14.24 -2.40 -3.49
C PHE A 80 13.72 -0.97 -3.26
N THR A 81 13.75 -0.10 -4.26
CA THR A 81 13.17 1.24 -4.15
C THR A 81 11.64 1.24 -4.12
N LEU A 82 10.99 0.24 -4.71
CA LEU A 82 9.53 0.04 -4.66
C LEU A 82 9.04 -0.63 -3.37
N TYR A 83 9.93 -1.27 -2.61
CA TYR A 83 9.56 -1.98 -1.39
C TYR A 83 8.74 -1.15 -0.38
N PRO A 84 9.07 0.12 -0.07
CA PRO A 84 8.29 0.90 0.89
C PRO A 84 6.84 1.10 0.44
N ALA A 85 6.61 1.25 -0.87
CA ALA A 85 5.27 1.34 -1.43
C ALA A 85 4.53 0.00 -1.31
N MET A 86 5.21 -1.11 -1.57
CA MET A 86 4.64 -2.46 -1.41
C MET A 86 4.32 -2.80 0.05
N ASP A 87 5.18 -2.45 1.00
CA ASP A 87 4.94 -2.62 2.43
C ASP A 87 3.69 -1.86 2.88
N ALA A 88 3.57 -0.60 2.48
CA ALA A 88 2.39 0.22 2.75
C ALA A 88 1.11 -0.40 2.16
N ILE A 89 1.17 -0.91 0.93
CA ILE A 89 0.05 -1.59 0.27
C ILE A 89 -0.35 -2.85 1.05
N ILE A 90 0.59 -3.73 1.37
CA ILE A 90 0.34 -4.98 2.10
C ILE A 90 -0.37 -4.69 3.43
N VAL A 91 0.12 -3.70 4.17
CA VAL A 91 -0.48 -3.25 5.44
C VAL A 91 -1.90 -2.75 5.24
N MET A 92 -2.12 -1.93 4.22
CA MET A 92 -3.45 -1.43 3.88
C MET A 92 -4.43 -2.56 3.54
N TYR A 93 -3.93 -3.67 2.99
CA TYR A 93 -4.70 -4.87 2.68
C TYR A 93 -4.88 -5.85 3.85
N VAL A 94 -3.94 -5.92 4.79
CA VAL A 94 -4.00 -6.86 5.92
C VAL A 94 -4.87 -6.32 7.06
N VAL A 95 -4.80 -5.01 7.32
CA VAL A 95 -5.53 -4.39 8.43
C VAL A 95 -6.97 -4.12 8.03
N GLN A 96 -7.92 -4.72 8.74
CA GLN A 96 -9.34 -4.65 8.43
C GLN A 96 -9.86 -3.21 8.43
N ASP A 97 -9.42 -2.39 9.37
CA ASP A 97 -9.80 -0.98 9.46
C ASP A 97 -9.29 -0.16 8.27
N TYR A 98 -8.04 -0.41 7.82
CA TYR A 98 -7.52 0.22 6.60
C TYR A 98 -8.27 -0.23 5.35
N ARG A 99 -8.56 -1.53 5.21
CA ARG A 99 -9.37 -2.02 4.08
C ARG A 99 -10.73 -1.33 4.03
N ARG A 100 -11.36 -1.14 5.19
CA ARG A 100 -12.67 -0.48 5.28
C ARG A 100 -12.57 0.99 4.89
N ALA A 101 -11.55 1.69 5.37
CA ALA A 101 -11.26 3.07 5.00
C ALA A 101 -10.98 3.22 3.51
N VAL A 102 -10.15 2.35 2.92
CA VAL A 102 -9.85 2.33 1.49
C VAL A 102 -11.11 2.11 0.66
N LYS A 103 -11.94 1.13 1.04
CA LYS A 103 -13.20 0.87 0.35
C LYS A 103 -14.15 2.08 0.39
N TYR A 104 -14.19 2.79 1.51
CA TYR A 104 -14.97 4.02 1.64
C TYR A 104 -14.40 5.15 0.77
N SER A 105 -13.10 5.40 0.84
CA SER A 105 -12.41 6.43 0.07
C SER A 105 -12.49 6.18 -1.44
N LEU A 106 -12.32 4.93 -1.89
CA LEU A 106 -12.48 4.53 -3.29
C LEU A 106 -13.91 4.76 -3.77
N ARG A 107 -14.93 4.39 -2.99
CA ARG A 107 -16.33 4.64 -3.35
C ARG A 107 -16.62 6.13 -3.46
N LYS A 108 -16.09 6.94 -2.55
CA LYS A 108 -16.24 8.41 -2.55
C LYS A 108 -15.56 9.09 -3.74
N LEU A 109 -14.43 8.55 -4.21
CA LEU A 109 -13.71 9.05 -5.39
C LEU A 109 -14.28 8.49 -6.70
N ALA A 110 -14.85 7.29 -6.69
CA ALA A 110 -15.43 6.67 -7.86
C ALA A 110 -16.68 7.43 -8.36
N SER A 111 -17.48 8.03 -7.48
CA SER A 111 -18.66 8.81 -7.91
C SER A 111 -18.32 10.04 -8.76
N PRO A 112 -17.45 10.98 -8.34
CA PRO A 112 -17.08 12.13 -9.18
C PRO A 112 -16.25 11.74 -10.41
N LEU A 113 -15.43 10.69 -10.31
CA LEU A 113 -14.69 10.19 -11.48
C LEU A 113 -15.60 9.56 -12.52
N TYR A 114 -16.58 8.76 -12.10
CA TYR A 114 -17.58 8.19 -13.00
C TYR A 114 -18.36 9.29 -13.71
N GLU A 115 -18.83 10.31 -12.99
CA GLU A 115 -19.51 11.46 -13.60
C GLU A 115 -18.60 12.25 -14.55
N TRP A 116 -17.34 12.47 -14.18
CA TRP A 116 -16.36 13.13 -15.07
C TRP A 116 -16.07 12.30 -16.31
N LEU A 117 -15.90 10.98 -16.18
CA LEU A 117 -15.62 10.06 -17.30
C LEU A 117 -16.82 9.96 -18.25
N VAL A 118 -18.04 9.82 -17.71
CA VAL A 118 -19.28 9.81 -18.51
C VAL A 118 -19.45 11.15 -19.22
N ARG A 119 -19.15 12.27 -18.56
CA ARG A 119 -19.23 13.60 -19.17
C ARG A 119 -18.18 13.83 -20.27
N ASN A 120 -16.94 13.38 -20.08
CA ASN A 120 -15.85 13.59 -21.03
C ASN A 120 -15.82 12.57 -22.19
N TYR A 121 -16.34 11.35 -22.00
CA TYR A 121 -16.26 10.26 -22.98
C TYR A 121 -17.64 9.83 -23.53
N GLY A 122 -18.74 10.32 -22.95
CA GLY A 122 -20.11 9.88 -23.24
C GLY A 122 -20.82 10.50 -24.44
N ASN A 123 -20.15 11.27 -25.32
CA ASN A 123 -20.80 11.78 -26.54
C ASN A 123 -19.89 11.85 -27.80
N PRO A 124 -19.55 10.71 -28.43
CA PRO A 124 -19.14 10.68 -29.84
C PRO A 124 -20.28 10.28 -30.80
N MET A 125 -21.47 9.92 -30.30
CA MET A 125 -22.54 9.29 -31.08
C MET A 125 -23.79 10.17 -31.32
N GLU A 126 -23.75 11.46 -30.99
CA GLU A 126 -24.84 12.41 -31.29
C GLU A 126 -24.43 13.53 -32.27
N SER A 127 -23.21 13.48 -32.81
CA SER A 127 -22.76 14.42 -33.86
C SER A 127 -22.97 13.89 -35.29
N ARG A 128 -23.34 12.62 -35.45
CA ARG A 128 -23.55 11.98 -36.77
C ARG A 128 -25.01 11.97 -37.26
N SER A 129 -25.98 12.21 -36.38
CA SER A 129 -27.40 12.22 -36.74
C SER A 129 -27.89 13.58 -37.25
N GLN A 130 -27.28 14.70 -36.83
CA GLN A 130 -27.62 16.03 -37.36
C GLN A 130 -27.02 16.31 -38.75
N THR A 131 -25.91 15.66 -39.15
CA THR A 131 -25.33 15.81 -40.49
C THR A 131 -25.98 14.93 -41.56
N ALA A 132 -26.89 14.03 -41.18
CA ALA A 132 -27.53 13.08 -42.11
C ALA A 132 -28.91 13.52 -42.60
N ASN A 133 -29.43 14.67 -42.15
CA ASN A 133 -30.77 15.14 -42.51
C ASN A 133 -30.74 16.57 -43.09
N VAL A 134 -29.80 16.83 -44.02
CA VAL A 134 -29.89 17.98 -44.92
C VAL A 134 -30.76 17.56 -46.10
N PRO A 135 -32.00 18.08 -46.26
CA PRO A 135 -32.79 17.81 -47.45
C PRO A 135 -32.10 18.45 -48.67
N ASN A 136 -31.78 17.65 -49.67
CA ASN A 136 -31.39 18.12 -51.01
C ASN A 136 -32.55 18.90 -51.62
N ALA A 137 -32.55 20.22 -51.44
CA ALA A 137 -33.22 21.16 -52.31
C ALA A 137 -32.16 21.77 -53.25
N LEU A 138 -32.51 21.89 -54.54
CA LEU A 138 -31.73 22.45 -55.65
C LEU A 138 -30.68 21.45 -56.19
N TYR A 139 -30.76 20.90 -57.40
CA TYR A 139 -31.27 21.38 -58.70
C TYR A 139 -31.75 20.19 -59.54
#